data_AF-A0A920UX89-F1
#
_entry.id   AF-A0A920UX89-F1
#
_cell.length_a   1.000
_cell.length_b   1.000
_cell.length_c   1.000
_cell.angle_alpha   90.00
_cell.angle_beta   90.00
_cell.angle_gamma   90.00
#
_symmetry.space_group_name_H-M   'P 1'
#
loop_
_entity.id
_entity.type
_entity.pdbx_description
1 polymer ?
#
loop_
_entity_poly.entity_id
_entity_poly.type
_entity_poly.pdbx_seq_one_letter_code
_entity_poly.pdbx_strand_id
1 'polypeptide(L)'
;MVPVKQPLVNGYPLSGGCSFLDADDFHPPANVRKMAVGEALTDEDRWPWLEILAGKIHEHIHNKQPMVMACSALKQAYRRVLRVDSACVHFVYLKGDYDTILRRMQCAKVIL
;
A
#
# COMPACT_ATOMS: atom_id res chain seq x y z
N MET A 1 10.08 9.66 10.05
CA MET A 1 9.54 9.76 8.68
C MET A 1 8.06 9.39 8.77
N VAL A 2 7.16 10.38 8.67
CA VAL A 2 5.72 10.16 8.85
C VAL A 2 5.18 9.39 7.64
N PRO A 3 4.44 8.28 7.79
CA PRO A 3 3.81 7.63 6.65
C PRO A 3 2.75 8.57 6.07
N VAL A 4 3.01 9.11 4.87
CA VAL A 4 2.10 10.03 4.15
C VAL A 4 1.04 9.25 3.36
N LYS A 5 0.68 8.06 3.81
CA LYS A 5 -0.51 7.34 3.36
C LYS A 5 -1.49 7.27 4.53
N GLN A 6 -1.93 8.43 5.00
CA GLN A 6 -3.19 8.43 5.74
C GLN A 6 -4.24 7.79 4.81
N PRO A 7 -5.08 6.88 5.31
CA PRO A 7 -6.17 6.39 4.51
C PRO A 7 -6.99 7.61 4.05
N LEU A 8 -7.48 7.58 2.81
CA LEU A 8 -8.66 8.40 2.43
C LEU A 8 -9.89 8.05 3.30
N VAL A 9 -9.73 7.10 4.22
CA VAL A 9 -10.69 6.40 5.06
C VAL A 9 -10.23 6.45 6.53
N ASN A 10 -9.92 7.64 7.05
CA ASN A 10 -9.70 7.76 8.50
C ASN A 10 -11.05 7.58 9.23
N GLY A 11 -11.17 6.48 9.99
CA GLY A 11 -12.14 6.36 11.08
C GLY A 11 -13.55 5.88 10.74
N TYR A 12 -13.85 5.56 9.49
CA TYR A 12 -15.13 4.93 9.11
C TYR A 12 -14.85 3.56 8.50
N PRO A 13 -15.49 2.47 8.96
CA PRO A 13 -15.55 1.27 8.14
C PRO A 13 -16.04 1.69 6.76
N LEU A 14 -15.36 1.26 5.70
CA LEU A 14 -15.90 1.42 4.35
C LEU A 14 -17.33 0.90 4.42
N SER A 15 -18.29 1.75 4.06
CA SER A 15 -19.71 1.43 4.16
C SER A 15 -19.94 0.08 3.45
N GLY A 16 -20.31 -0.96 4.22
CA GLY A 16 -20.53 -2.31 3.67
C GLY A 16 -19.54 -3.41 4.05
N GLY A 17 -18.73 -3.27 5.10
CA GLY A 17 -17.92 -4.39 5.64
C GLY A 17 -16.63 -4.70 4.87
N CYS A 18 -16.11 -3.70 4.15
CA CYS A 18 -14.83 -3.80 3.43
C CYS A 18 -13.67 -3.37 4.34
N SER A 19 -12.63 -4.20 4.44
CA SER A 19 -11.44 -3.91 5.25
C SER A 19 -10.49 -2.96 4.52
N PHE A 20 -9.71 -2.19 5.27
CA PHE A 20 -8.61 -1.38 4.73
C PHE A 20 -7.29 -1.88 5.32
N LEU A 21 -6.29 -2.08 4.46
CA LEU A 21 -4.92 -2.40 4.86
C LEU A 21 -3.94 -1.38 4.28
N ASP A 22 -2.99 -0.91 5.09
CA ASP A 22 -1.80 -0.24 4.57
C ASP A 22 -0.73 -1.30 4.26
N ALA A 23 -0.28 -1.37 3.02
CA ALA A 23 0.76 -2.32 2.64
C ALA A 23 2.08 -2.07 3.38
N ASP A 24 2.34 -0.84 3.83
CA ASP A 24 3.59 -0.48 4.50
C ASP A 24 3.69 -1.15 5.90
N ASP A 25 2.57 -1.52 6.52
CA ASP A 25 2.52 -2.26 7.80
C ASP A 25 3.11 -3.68 7.71
N PHE A 26 3.21 -4.23 6.50
CA PHE A 26 3.69 -5.59 6.25
C PHE A 26 5.15 -5.65 5.84
N HIS A 27 5.88 -4.53 5.89
CA HIS A 27 7.30 -4.55 5.61
C HIS A 27 8.07 -5.38 6.64
N PRO A 28 9.00 -6.25 6.20
CA PRO A 28 9.92 -6.92 7.12
C PRO A 28 10.71 -5.91 7.95
N PRO A 29 11.09 -6.24 9.20
CA PRO A 29 11.85 -5.33 10.06
C PRO A 29 13.16 -4.81 9.45
N ALA A 30 13.78 -5.58 8.54
CA ALA A 30 14.95 -5.13 7.79
C ALA A 30 14.64 -3.93 6.86
N ASN A 31 13.51 -3.98 6.16
CA ASN A 31 13.08 -2.90 5.27
C ASN A 31 12.71 -1.65 6.06
N VAL A 32 11.99 -1.82 7.17
CA VAL A 32 11.65 -0.72 8.07
C VAL A 32 12.91 -0.01 8.56
N ARG A 33 13.94 -0.76 8.98
CA ARG A 33 15.22 -0.19 9.40
C ARG A 33 15.93 0.59 8.28
N LYS A 34 16.03 0.04 7.07
CA LYS A 34 16.61 0.74 5.91
C LYS A 34 15.88 2.06 5.62
N MET A 35 14.55 2.02 5.54
CA MET A 35 13.75 3.22 5.31
C MET A 35 13.86 4.24 6.44
N ALA A 36 13.99 3.79 7.69
CA ALA A 36 14.13 4.68 8.85
C ALA A 36 15.41 5.53 8.80
N VAL A 37 16.48 5.02 8.18
CA VAL A 37 17.75 5.76 7.97
C VAL A 37 17.81 6.46 6.60
N GLY A 38 16.70 6.48 5.85
CA GLY A 38 16.62 7.14 4.55
C GLY A 38 17.22 6.34 3.38
N GLU A 39 17.59 5.07 3.61
CA GLU A 39 18.08 4.20 2.54
C GLU A 39 16.91 3.67 1.69
N ALA A 40 17.04 3.80 0.38
CA ALA A 40 16.08 3.27 -0.56
C ALA A 40 16.16 1.73 -0.61
N LEU A 41 15.01 1.06 -0.53
CA LEU A 41 14.92 -0.39 -0.71
C LEU A 41 15.29 -0.79 -2.16
N THR A 42 15.89 -1.96 -2.33
CA THR A 42 16.12 -2.59 -3.65
C THR A 42 14.93 -3.47 -4.07
N ASP A 43 15.01 -4.14 -5.23
CA ASP A 43 13.98 -5.10 -5.64
C ASP A 43 14.00 -6.34 -4.73
N GLU A 44 15.19 -6.80 -4.37
CA GLU A 44 15.42 -7.94 -3.48
C GLU A 44 14.82 -7.70 -2.10
N ASP A 45 14.94 -6.47 -1.58
CA ASP A 45 14.29 -6.08 -0.33
C ASP A 45 12.76 -6.16 -0.43
N ARG A 46 12.18 -5.90 -1.61
CA ARG A 46 10.73 -5.81 -1.81
C ARG A 46 10.07 -7.15 -2.13
N TRP A 47 10.78 -8.16 -2.64
CA TRP A 47 10.16 -9.44 -2.99
C TRP A 47 9.48 -10.14 -1.80
N PRO A 48 10.13 -10.30 -0.63
CA PRO A 48 9.48 -10.92 0.52
C PRO A 48 8.25 -10.15 1.00
N TRP A 49 8.30 -8.82 0.92
CA TRP A 49 7.16 -7.96 1.24
C TRP A 49 5.99 -8.18 0.28
N LEU A 50 6.26 -8.24 -1.03
CA LEU A 50 5.23 -8.50 -2.04
C LEU A 50 4.60 -9.89 -1.91
N GLU A 51 5.37 -10.90 -1.51
CA GLU A 51 4.85 -12.25 -1.22
C GLU A 51 3.89 -12.26 -0.03
N ILE A 52 4.22 -11.55 1.06
CA ILE A 52 3.33 -11.38 2.21
C ILE A 52 2.00 -10.74 1.77
N LEU A 53 2.07 -9.67 0.97
CA LEU A 53 0.88 -8.99 0.46
C LEU A 53 0.04 -9.89 -0.45
N ALA A 54 0.67 -10.66 -1.35
CA ALA A 54 -0.02 -11.61 -2.20
C ALA A 54 -0.74 -12.68 -1.37
N GLY A 55 -0.12 -13.19 -0.30
CA GLY A 55 -0.76 -14.09 0.65
C GLY A 55 -2.00 -13.48 1.31
N LYS A 56 -1.92 -12.20 1.71
CA LYS A 56 -3.07 -11.48 2.29
C LYS A 56 -4.22 -11.27 1.32
N ILE A 57 -3.90 -10.94 0.07
CA ILE A 57 -4.89 -10.83 -1.01
C ILE A 57 -5.57 -12.18 -1.25
N HIS A 58 -4.79 -13.27 -1.32
CA HIS A 58 -5.32 -14.62 -1.48
C HIS A 58 -6.26 -15.02 -0.34
N GLU A 59 -5.88 -14.76 0.91
CA GLU A 59 -6.69 -15.02 2.11
C GLU A 59 -8.06 -14.31 2.05
N HIS A 60 -8.07 -13.02 1.68
CA HIS A 60 -9.31 -12.25 1.58
C HIS A 60 -10.21 -12.74 0.44
N ILE A 61 -9.63 -13.06 -0.72
CA ILE A 61 -10.38 -13.64 -1.86
C ILE A 61 -11.02 -14.97 -1.44
N HIS A 62 -10.25 -15.86 -0.83
CA HIS A 62 -10.73 -17.17 -0.38
C HIS A 62 -11.89 -17.03 0.62
N ASN A 63 -11.78 -16.08 1.56
CA ASN A 63 -12.80 -15.85 2.59
C ASN A 63 -13.97 -14.98 2.12
N LYS A 64 -13.98 -14.55 0.85
CA LYS A 64 -14.98 -13.63 0.27
C LYS A 64 -15.12 -12.33 1.07
N GLN A 65 -14.01 -11.84 1.59
CA GLN A 65 -13.94 -10.60 2.36
C GLN A 65 -13.43 -9.47 1.47
N PRO A 66 -14.26 -8.47 1.11
CA PRO A 66 -13.80 -7.35 0.31
C PRO A 66 -12.77 -6.53 1.08
N MET A 67 -11.74 -6.04 0.38
CA MET A 67 -10.69 -5.23 0.97
C MET A 67 -10.18 -4.14 0.01
N VAL A 68 -9.65 -3.07 0.59
CA VAL A 68 -8.85 -2.05 -0.09
C VAL A 68 -7.45 -2.05 0.51
N MET A 69 -6.43 -2.15 -0.32
CA MET A 69 -5.03 -2.09 0.11
C MET A 69 -4.35 -0.86 -0.50
N ALA A 70 -3.82 0.02 0.35
CA ALA A 70 -2.96 1.11 -0.09
C ALA A 70 -1.55 0.55 -0.33
N CYS A 71 -1.09 0.52 -1.58
CA CYS A 71 0.23 0.00 -1.95
C CYS A 71 0.88 0.88 -3.01
N SER A 72 2.19 1.12 -2.91
CA SER A 72 2.92 1.90 -3.92
C SER A 72 2.98 1.18 -5.27
N ALA A 73 3.15 -0.15 -5.28
CA ALA A 73 3.08 -1.04 -6.44
C ALA A 73 3.63 -0.45 -7.77
N LEU A 74 4.77 0.23 -7.70
CA LEU A 74 5.25 1.15 -8.74
C LEU A 74 5.60 0.44 -10.05
N LYS A 75 6.22 -0.75 -9.96
CA LYS A 75 6.65 -1.52 -11.13
C LYS A 75 5.57 -2.49 -11.60
N GLN A 76 5.54 -2.75 -12.92
CA GLN A 76 4.65 -3.76 -13.51
C GLN A 76 4.91 -5.16 -12.92
N ALA A 77 6.17 -5.50 -12.64
CA ALA A 77 6.52 -6.78 -12.03
C ALA A 77 5.85 -6.96 -10.66
N TYR A 78 5.79 -5.92 -9.83
CA TYR A 78 5.13 -5.98 -8.52
C TYR A 78 3.63 -6.21 -8.68
N ARG A 79 2.99 -5.48 -9.61
CA ARG A 79 1.57 -5.64 -9.89
C ARG A 79 1.22 -7.04 -10.42
N ARG A 80 2.13 -7.70 -11.12
CA ARG A 80 1.94 -9.10 -11.54
C ARG A 80 1.88 -10.05 -10.34
N VAL A 81 2.77 -9.89 -9.36
CA VAL A 81 2.77 -10.69 -8.12
C VAL A 81 1.47 -10.47 -7.33
N LEU A 82 1.04 -9.22 -7.20
CA LEU A 82 -0.16 -8.87 -6.43
C LEU A 82 -1.48 -9.24 -7.13
N ARG A 83 -1.46 -9.48 -8.45
CA ARG A 83 -2.63 -9.89 -9.22
C ARG A 83 -2.85 -11.40 -9.10
N VAL A 84 -3.08 -11.86 -7.87
CA VAL A 84 -3.30 -13.27 -7.51
C VAL A 84 -4.48 -13.87 -8.28
N ASP A 85 -5.55 -13.09 -8.45
CA ASP A 85 -6.68 -13.40 -9.33
C ASP A 85 -7.04 -12.14 -10.14
N SER A 86 -7.06 -12.27 -11.47
CA SER A 86 -7.33 -11.14 -12.37
C SER A 86 -8.80 -10.71 -12.38
N ALA A 87 -9.72 -11.56 -11.95
CA ALA A 87 -11.15 -11.24 -11.82
C ALA A 87 -11.47 -10.55 -10.48
N CYS A 88 -10.63 -10.75 -9.45
CA CYS A 88 -10.86 -10.19 -8.11
C CYS A 88 -9.96 -8.99 -7.78
N VAL A 89 -8.78 -8.86 -8.39
CA VAL A 89 -7.80 -7.82 -8.04
C VAL A 89 -7.78 -6.71 -9.09
N HIS A 90 -8.24 -5.53 -8.67
CA HIS A 90 -8.20 -4.30 -9.47
C HIS A 90 -7.22 -3.28 -8.89
N PHE A 91 -6.55 -2.53 -9.77
CA PHE A 91 -5.59 -1.50 -9.38
C PHE A 91 -6.16 -0.12 -9.69
N VAL A 92 -6.18 0.75 -8.70
CA VAL A 92 -6.49 2.17 -8.86
C VAL A 92 -5.19 2.96 -8.85
N TYR A 93 -4.86 3.62 -9.95
CA TYR A 93 -3.67 4.46 -10.05
C TYR A 93 -4.02 5.93 -9.77
N LEU A 94 -3.60 6.43 -8.61
CA LEU A 94 -3.73 7.83 -8.25
C LEU A 94 -2.68 8.67 -8.98
N LYS A 95 -3.01 9.10 -10.20
CA LYS A 95 -2.14 9.92 -11.03
C LYS A 95 -2.19 11.39 -10.57
N GLY A 96 -1.03 11.98 -10.39
CA GLY A 96 -0.84 13.41 -10.15
C GLY A 96 0.54 13.83 -10.66
N ASP A 97 0.67 15.08 -11.10
CA ASP A 97 1.98 15.65 -11.41
C ASP A 97 2.77 15.93 -10.12
N TYR A 98 4.08 16.19 -10.29
CA TYR A 98 5.00 16.44 -9.20
C TYR A 98 4.55 17.61 -8.32
N ASP A 99 4.17 18.74 -8.93
CA ASP A 99 3.81 19.96 -8.21
C ASP A 99 2.54 19.76 -7.37
N THR A 100 1.55 19.05 -7.91
CA THR A 100 0.32 18.70 -7.20
C THR A 100 0.61 17.80 -6.01
N ILE A 101 1.45 16.77 -6.20
CA ILE A 101 1.82 15.84 -5.12
C ILE A 101 2.62 16.60 -4.05
N LEU A 102 3.62 17.38 -4.45
CA LEU A 102 4.45 18.18 -3.54
C LEU A 102 3.60 19.14 -2.73
N ARG A 103 2.71 19.89 -3.40
CA ARG A 103 1.80 20.83 -2.74
C ARG A 103 0.90 20.11 -1.73
N ARG A 104 0.37 18.93 -2.07
CA ARG A 104 -0.45 18.14 -1.14
C ARG A 104 0.35 17.65 0.06
N MET A 105 1.59 17.22 -0.14
CA MET A 105 2.49 16.81 0.95
C MET A 105 2.80 17.98 1.89
N GLN A 106 2.97 19.19 1.36
CA GLN A 106 3.23 20.41 2.14
C GLN A 106 1.98 20.95 2.84
N CYS A 107 0.81 20.83 2.23
CA CYS A 107 -0.47 21.30 2.77
C CYS A 107 -1.19 20.27 3.66
N ALA A 108 -0.65 19.07 3.82
CA ALA A 108 -1.17 18.10 4.77
C ALA A 108 -1.15 18.72 6.18
N LYS A 109 -2.32 19.06 6.71
CA LYS A 109 -2.45 19.65 8.05
C LYS A 109 -1.83 18.70 9.06
N VAL A 110 -0.71 19.11 9.65
CA VAL A 110 -0.30 18.63 10.97
C VAL A 110 -1.30 19.25 11.95
N ILE A 111 -2.31 18.48 12.36
CA ILE A 111 -3.06 18.83 13.56
C ILE A 111 -2.07 18.60 14.70
N LEU A 112 -1.47 19.69 15.19
CA LEU A 112 -0.71 19.70 16.45
C LEU A 112 -1.68 19.58 17.62
#